data_AF-A0A7R9THQ9-F1
#
_entry.id   AF-A0A7R9THQ9-F1
#
_cell.length_a   1.000
_cell.length_b   1.000
_cell.length_c   1.000
_cell.angle_alpha   90.00
_cell.angle_beta   90.00
_cell.angle_gamma   90.00
#
_symmetry.space_group_name_H-M   'P 1'
#
loop_
_entity.id
_entity.type
_entity.pdbx_description
1 polymer ?
#
loop_
_entity_poly.entity_id
_entity_poly.type
_entity_poly.pdbx_seq_one_letter_code
_entity_poly.pdbx_strand_id
1 'polypeptide(L)'
;VVVVVVVVVVVATFFAIGAAAWSVGEYVFHRFVFHRAPRTRAGIVAHFLMHGCHHKSPMDALRLVFPPAPWAAVVAASWLAWTRALAPTPATGAIAFAGCLTAYVHYDCVHYFLHHDATIGAIGEREGGE
;
A
#
# COMPACT_ATOMS: atom_id res chain seq x y z
N VAL A 1 -24.92 7.28 -25.84
CA VAL A 1 -25.15 7.53 -24.39
C VAL A 1 -25.07 6.24 -23.57
N VAL A 2 -25.87 5.21 -23.84
CA VAL A 2 -25.89 3.94 -23.06
C VAL A 2 -24.51 3.26 -22.97
N VAL A 3 -23.80 3.09 -24.08
CA VAL A 3 -22.46 2.46 -24.08
C VAL A 3 -21.46 3.23 -23.22
N VAL A 4 -21.49 4.58 -23.28
CA VAL A 4 -20.62 5.44 -22.48
C VAL A 4 -20.91 5.25 -20.99
N VAL A 5 -22.19 5.24 -20.61
CA VAL A 5 -22.60 5.02 -19.21
C VAL A 5 -22.13 3.65 -18.72
N VAL A 6 -22.33 2.59 -19.51
CA VAL A 6 -21.89 1.23 -19.16
C VAL A 6 -20.38 1.17 -18.95
N VAL A 7 -19.60 1.76 -19.88
CA VAL A 7 -18.14 1.78 -19.77
C VAL A 7 -17.68 2.54 -18.52
N VAL A 8 -18.25 3.72 -18.25
CA VAL A 8 -17.90 4.52 -17.06
C VAL A 8 -18.23 3.74 -15.77
N VAL A 9 -19.38 3.09 -15.70
CA VAL A 9 -19.78 2.28 -14.54
C VAL A 9 -18.82 1.11 -14.34
N VAL A 10 -18.45 0.39 -15.41
CA VAL A 10 -17.49 -0.73 -15.33
C VAL A 10 -16.13 -0.24 -14.84
N VAL A 11 -15.62 0.86 -15.40
CA VAL A 11 -14.33 1.43 -14.99
C VAL A 11 -14.36 1.83 -13.52
N ALA A 12 -15.35 2.62 -13.11
CA ALA A 12 -15.48 3.08 -11.73
C ALA A 12 -15.61 1.90 -10.74
N THR A 13 -16.39 0.88 -11.09
CA THR A 13 -16.62 -0.28 -10.24
C THR A 13 -15.33 -1.07 -10.02
N PHE A 14 -14.63 -1.47 -11.09
CA PHE A 14 -13.41 -2.26 -10.95
C PHE A 14 -12.28 -1.46 -10.32
N PHE A 15 -12.18 -0.16 -10.60
CA PHE A 15 -11.21 0.71 -9.94
C PHE A 15 -11.48 0.77 -8.43
N ALA A 16 -12.74 0.96 -8.01
CA ALA A 16 -13.12 0.98 -6.61
C ALA A 16 -12.86 -0.37 -5.91
N ILE A 17 -13.13 -1.50 -6.58
CA ILE A 17 -12.78 -2.84 -6.06
C ILE A 17 -11.28 -2.95 -5.82
N GLY A 18 -10.47 -2.49 -6.78
CA GLY A 18 -9.02 -2.44 -6.66
C GLY A 18 -8.54 -1.63 -5.46
N ALA A 19 -9.06 -0.41 -5.32
CA ALA A 19 -8.73 0.48 -4.22
C ALA A 19 -9.12 -0.11 -2.85
N ALA A 20 -10.32 -0.70 -2.74
CA ALA A 20 -10.78 -1.37 -1.52
C ALA A 20 -9.93 -2.61 -1.19
N ALA A 21 -9.51 -3.37 -2.20
CA ALA A 21 -8.62 -4.50 -2.01
C ALA A 21 -7.26 -4.07 -1.43
N TRP A 22 -6.73 -2.91 -1.82
CA TRP A 22 -5.55 -2.34 -1.18
C TRP A 22 -5.79 -2.04 0.30
N SER A 23 -6.89 -1.38 0.69
CA SER A 23 -7.13 -1.07 2.11
C SER A 23 -7.20 -2.32 3.00
N VAL A 24 -7.79 -3.41 2.50
CA VAL A 24 -7.74 -4.71 3.20
C VAL A 24 -6.32 -5.26 3.22
N GLY A 25 -5.62 -5.20 2.09
CA GLY A 25 -4.22 -5.63 1.96
C GLY A 25 -3.30 -4.90 2.91
N GLU A 26 -3.37 -3.57 2.96
CA GLU A 26 -2.64 -2.69 3.86
C GLU A 26 -2.77 -3.18 5.31
N TYR A 27 -4.00 -3.35 5.79
CA TYR A 27 -4.24 -3.82 7.14
C TYR A 27 -3.66 -5.22 7.37
N VAL A 28 -3.86 -6.15 6.42
CA VAL A 28 -3.37 -7.53 6.54
C VAL A 28 -1.84 -7.58 6.55
N PHE A 29 -1.18 -6.91 5.60
CA PHE A 29 0.27 -6.86 5.51
C PHE A 29 0.86 -6.19 6.72
N HIS A 30 0.35 -5.02 7.09
CA HIS A 30 0.86 -4.28 8.23
C HIS A 30 0.74 -5.09 9.52
N ARG A 31 -0.47 -5.60 9.82
CA ARG A 31 -0.72 -6.32 11.08
C ARG A 31 -0.05 -7.70 11.15
N PHE A 32 -0.13 -8.49 10.08
CA PHE A 32 0.23 -9.92 10.14
C PHE A 32 1.57 -10.27 9.49
N VAL A 33 2.09 -9.43 8.59
CA VAL A 33 3.37 -9.65 7.90
C VAL A 33 4.44 -8.73 8.48
N PHE A 34 4.20 -7.42 8.49
CA PHE A 34 5.19 -6.43 8.89
C PHE A 34 5.46 -6.42 10.39
N HIS A 35 4.45 -6.71 11.23
CA HIS A 35 4.59 -6.82 12.69
C HIS A 35 4.78 -8.26 13.20
N ARG A 36 5.12 -9.20 12.32
CA ARG A 36 5.37 -10.59 12.70
C ARG A 36 6.77 -10.73 13.33
N ALA A 37 6.84 -11.20 14.57
CA ALA A 37 8.12 -11.51 15.23
C ALA A 37 8.92 -12.60 14.45
N PRO A 38 10.09 -12.27 13.89
CA PRO A 38 10.90 -13.23 13.15
C PRO A 38 11.66 -14.19 14.07
N ARG A 39 11.87 -15.43 13.63
CA ARG A 39 12.56 -16.49 14.41
C ARG A 39 13.88 -16.97 13.81
N THR A 40 14.16 -16.60 12.57
CA THR A 40 15.35 -17.04 11.81
C THR A 40 16.16 -15.82 11.38
N ARG A 41 17.46 -15.99 11.12
CA ARG A 41 18.32 -14.89 10.62
C ARG A 41 17.76 -14.27 9.35
N ALA A 42 17.35 -15.09 8.38
CA ALA A 42 16.73 -14.62 7.14
C ALA A 42 15.42 -13.86 7.40
N GLY A 43 14.59 -14.35 8.32
CA GLY A 43 13.35 -13.68 8.73
C GLY A 43 13.61 -12.32 9.39
N ILE A 44 14.66 -12.20 10.21
CA ILE A 44 15.07 -10.93 10.82
C ILE A 44 15.47 -9.92 9.76
N VAL A 45 16.28 -10.34 8.77
CA VAL A 45 16.68 -9.47 7.65
C VAL A 45 15.45 -9.04 6.83
N ALA A 46 14.58 -9.97 6.46
CA ALA A 46 13.37 -9.66 5.71
C ALA A 46 12.46 -8.70 6.49
N HIS A 47 12.19 -8.97 7.76
CA HIS A 47 11.41 -8.07 8.63
C HIS A 47 12.04 -6.69 8.72
N PHE A 48 13.37 -6.60 8.92
CA PHE A 48 14.08 -5.33 8.97
C PHE A 48 13.94 -4.54 7.67
N LEU A 49 14.11 -5.17 6.50
CA LEU A 49 14.00 -4.51 5.20
C LEU A 49 12.56 -4.12 4.83
N MET A 50 11.56 -4.88 5.28
CA MET A 50 10.16 -4.60 4.97
C MET A 50 9.56 -3.51 5.86
N HIS A 51 9.89 -3.49 7.16
CA HIS A 51 9.22 -2.57 8.08
C HIS A 51 10.03 -2.25 9.35
N GLY A 52 10.89 -3.17 9.79
CA GLY A 52 11.66 -2.98 11.02
C GLY A 52 12.63 -1.80 10.98
N CYS A 53 13.18 -1.45 9.82
CA CYS A 53 14.04 -0.28 9.65
C CYS A 53 13.30 1.03 9.97
N HIS A 54 12.03 1.13 9.56
CA HIS A 54 11.16 2.27 9.83
C HIS A 54 10.87 2.40 11.32
N HIS A 55 10.46 1.31 12.00
CA HIS A 55 10.26 1.34 13.47
C HIS A 55 11.52 1.68 14.25
N LYS A 56 12.69 1.28 13.75
CA LYS A 56 13.97 1.58 14.39
C LYS A 56 14.39 3.04 14.23
N SER A 57 13.97 3.69 13.15
CA SER A 57 14.33 5.08 12.82
C SER A 57 13.15 5.78 12.12
N PRO A 58 12.08 6.12 12.87
CA PRO A 58 10.80 6.53 12.29
C PRO A 58 10.83 7.88 11.54
N MET A 59 11.81 8.73 11.83
CA MET A 59 11.97 10.06 11.22
C MET A 59 13.04 10.09 10.11
N ASP A 60 13.56 8.93 9.71
CA ASP A 60 14.48 8.85 8.56
C ASP A 60 13.69 8.88 7.25
N ALA A 61 13.66 10.05 6.61
CA ALA A 61 12.93 10.32 5.38
C ALA A 61 13.29 9.36 4.22
N LEU A 62 14.46 8.72 4.24
CA LEU A 62 14.91 7.82 3.19
C LEU A 62 14.54 6.34 3.44
N ARG A 63 13.93 6.03 4.59
CA ARG A 63 13.67 4.64 5.03
C ARG A 63 12.23 4.39 5.48
N LEU A 64 11.30 5.22 5.00
CA LEU A 64 9.88 5.11 5.35
C LEU A 64 9.07 4.38 4.29
N VAL A 65 9.12 4.84 3.04
CA VAL A 65 8.33 4.29 1.93
C VAL A 65 9.04 3.11 1.26
N PHE A 66 8.27 2.23 0.62
CA PHE A 66 8.85 1.09 -0.09
C PHE A 66 9.63 1.54 -1.34
N PRO A 67 10.90 1.13 -1.50
CA PRO A 67 11.71 1.52 -2.66
C PRO A 67 11.20 0.83 -3.94
N PRO A 68 10.91 1.55 -5.04
CA PRO A 68 10.29 0.96 -6.22
C PRO A 68 11.07 -0.21 -6.85
N ALA A 69 12.41 -0.13 -6.90
CA ALA A 69 13.23 -1.12 -7.60
C ALA A 69 13.22 -2.51 -6.92
N PRO A 70 13.50 -2.66 -5.61
CA PRO A 70 13.39 -3.95 -4.92
C PRO A 70 11.98 -4.58 -4.98
N TRP A 71 10.94 -3.75 -5.08
CA TRP A 71 9.55 -4.20 -5.05
C TRP A 71 8.92 -4.33 -6.44
N ALA A 72 9.64 -3.99 -7.51
CA ALA A 72 9.16 -4.09 -8.89
C ALA A 72 8.70 -5.50 -9.27
N ALA A 73 9.38 -6.54 -8.77
CA ALA A 73 8.99 -7.93 -9.00
C ALA A 73 7.62 -8.26 -8.38
N VAL A 74 7.32 -7.71 -7.20
CA VAL A 74 6.02 -7.88 -6.53
C VAL A 74 4.93 -7.15 -7.33
N VAL A 75 5.19 -5.92 -7.77
CA VAL A 75 4.26 -5.14 -8.61
C VAL A 75 3.96 -5.89 -9.92
N ALA A 76 4.98 -6.46 -10.57
CA ALA A 76 4.81 -7.25 -11.79
C ALA A 76 4.01 -8.55 -11.54
N ALA A 77 4.30 -9.25 -10.44
CA ALA A 77 3.54 -10.44 -10.06
C ALA A 77 2.06 -10.10 -9.77
N SER A 78 1.80 -8.99 -9.08
CA SER A 78 0.45 -8.49 -8.83
C SER A 78 -0.26 -8.13 -10.14
N TRP A 79 0.41 -7.44 -11.08
CA TRP A 79 -0.16 -7.17 -12.41
C TRP A 79 -0.61 -8.44 -13.12
N LEU A 80 0.23 -9.47 -13.13
CA LEU A 80 -0.12 -10.75 -13.74
C LEU A 80 -1.27 -11.44 -13.01
N ALA A 81 -1.29 -11.42 -11.67
CA ALA A 81 -2.39 -11.98 -10.90
C ALA A 81 -3.73 -11.30 -11.24
N TRP A 82 -3.76 -9.97 -11.24
CA TRP A 82 -4.96 -9.20 -11.56
C TRP A 82 -5.45 -9.41 -12.99
N THR A 83 -4.54 -9.38 -13.96
CA THR A 83 -4.92 -9.45 -15.39
C THR A 83 -5.15 -10.86 -15.91
N ARG A 84 -4.73 -11.90 -15.17
CA ARG A 84 -4.80 -13.31 -15.64
C ARG A 84 -5.61 -14.24 -14.74
N ALA A 85 -5.83 -13.90 -13.48
CA ALA A 85 -6.46 -14.82 -12.52
C ALA A 85 -7.58 -14.19 -11.68
N LEU A 86 -7.42 -12.93 -11.25
CA LEU A 86 -8.32 -12.36 -10.22
C LEU A 86 -9.53 -11.61 -10.79
N ALA A 87 -9.54 -11.28 -12.09
CA ALA A 87 -10.61 -10.51 -12.71
C ALA A 87 -11.24 -11.24 -13.91
N PRO A 88 -12.52 -10.94 -14.25
CA PRO A 88 -13.22 -11.61 -15.35
C PRO A 88 -12.56 -11.48 -16.72
N THR A 89 -11.88 -10.36 -16.96
CA THR A 89 -11.15 -10.11 -18.21
C THR A 89 -9.82 -9.40 -17.91
N PRO A 90 -8.83 -9.46 -18.82
CA PRO A 90 -7.60 -8.70 -18.65
C PRO A 90 -7.83 -7.18 -18.54
N ALA A 91 -8.84 -6.65 -19.23
CA ALA A 91 -9.17 -5.23 -19.19
C ALA A 91 -9.72 -4.81 -17.82
N THR A 92 -10.68 -5.55 -17.27
CA THR A 92 -11.20 -5.26 -15.92
C THR A 92 -10.17 -5.52 -14.84
N GLY A 93 -9.28 -6.50 -15.04
CA GLY A 93 -8.13 -6.75 -14.17
C GLY A 93 -7.11 -5.60 -14.18
N ALA A 94 -6.82 -5.02 -15.34
CA ALA A 94 -5.93 -3.86 -15.44
C ALA A 94 -6.52 -2.63 -14.73
N ILE A 95 -7.84 -2.41 -14.85
CA ILE A 95 -8.55 -1.32 -14.16
C ILE A 95 -8.51 -1.52 -12.63
N ALA A 96 -8.78 -2.75 -12.16
CA ALA A 96 -8.71 -3.05 -10.74
C ALA A 96 -7.28 -2.93 -10.19
N PHE A 97 -6.27 -3.38 -10.94
CA PHE A 97 -4.89 -3.16 -10.56
C PHE A 97 -4.53 -1.67 -10.49
N ALA A 98 -5.01 -0.86 -11.43
CA ALA A 98 -4.80 0.59 -11.39
C ALA A 98 -5.41 1.23 -10.14
N GLY A 99 -6.61 0.81 -9.73
CA GLY A 99 -7.23 1.24 -8.47
C GLY A 99 -6.43 0.83 -7.24
N CYS A 100 -5.98 -0.42 -7.20
CA CYS A 100 -5.14 -0.97 -6.12
C CYS A 100 -3.82 -0.21 -5.99
N LEU A 101 -3.10 -0.02 -7.11
CA LEU A 101 -1.83 0.70 -7.13
C LEU A 101 -1.99 2.19 -6.76
N THR A 102 -3.08 2.83 -7.19
CA THR A 102 -3.39 4.21 -6.79
C THR A 102 -3.62 4.32 -5.28
N ALA A 103 -4.39 3.41 -4.70
CA ALA A 103 -4.62 3.37 -3.25
C ALA A 103 -3.33 3.10 -2.46
N TYR A 104 -2.44 2.24 -2.98
CA TYR A 104 -1.11 2.03 -2.44
C TYR A 104 -0.27 3.31 -2.41
N VAL A 105 -0.18 4.03 -3.54
CA VAL A 105 0.58 5.28 -3.59
C VAL A 105 -0.02 6.32 -2.63
N HIS A 106 -1.36 6.40 -2.56
CA HIS A 106 -2.03 7.27 -1.59
C HIS A 106 -1.68 6.91 -0.14
N TYR A 107 -1.68 5.61 0.20
CA TYR A 107 -1.23 5.13 1.51
C TYR A 107 0.22 5.56 1.80
N ASP A 108 1.16 5.34 0.88
CA ASP A 108 2.57 5.71 1.09
C ASP A 108 2.73 7.22 1.29
N CYS A 109 1.98 8.04 0.53
CA CYS A 109 1.96 9.50 0.70
C CYS A 109 1.41 9.91 2.07
N VAL A 110 0.27 9.34 2.49
CA VAL A 110 -0.33 9.63 3.79
C VAL A 110 0.61 9.18 4.92
N HIS A 111 1.16 7.97 4.83
CA HIS A 111 2.10 7.44 5.81
C HIS A 111 3.33 8.35 5.94
N TYR A 112 3.93 8.76 4.81
CA TYR A 112 5.05 9.70 4.83
C TYR A 112 4.68 11.03 5.49
N PHE A 113 3.53 11.60 5.10
CA PHE A 113 3.03 12.87 5.64
C PHE A 113 2.82 12.80 7.16
N LEU A 114 2.20 11.73 7.67
CA LEU A 114 1.96 11.54 9.10
C LEU A 114 3.24 11.52 9.94
N HIS A 115 4.39 11.13 9.36
CA HIS A 115 5.68 11.16 10.04
C HIS A 115 6.42 12.49 9.93
N HIS A 116 6.22 13.25 8.86
CA HIS A 116 7.05 14.43 8.56
C HIS A 116 6.32 15.76 8.65
N ASP A 117 5.02 15.74 8.90
CA ASP A 117 4.25 16.94 9.13
C ASP A 117 4.48 17.52 10.53
N ALA A 118 5.07 18.72 10.58
CA ALA A 118 5.41 19.40 11.84
C ALA A 118 4.16 19.77 12.66
N THR A 119 3.01 19.96 12.02
CA THR A 119 1.75 20.27 12.71
C THR A 119 1.19 19.06 13.47
N ILE A 120 1.40 17.83 13.01
CA ILE A 120 1.00 16.61 13.73
C ILE A 120 1.83 16.39 15.00
N GLY A 121 3.12 16.72 14.98
CA GLY A 121 3.94 16.68 16.21
C GLY A 121 3.48 17.70 17.26
N ALA A 122 3.13 18.90 16.81
CA ALA A 122 2.70 19.99 17.68
C ALA A 122 1.33 19.77 18.35
N ILE A 123 0.41 19.00 17.75
CA ILE A 123 -0.84 18.59 18.42
C ILE A 123 -0.57 17.53 19.50
N GLY A 124 0.34 16.59 19.25
CA GLY A 124 0.69 15.54 20.22
C GLY A 124 1.35 16.10 21.48
N GLU A 125 2.22 17.10 21.34
CA GLU A 125 2.81 17.79 22.50
C GLU A 125 1.80 18.64 23.29
N ARG A 126 0.75 19.15 22.63
CA ARG A 126 -0.31 19.92 23.29
C ARG A 126 -1.28 19.04 24.07
N GLU A 127 -1.57 17.84 23.61
CA GLU A 127 -2.48 16.90 24.28
C GLU A 127 -1.78 16.00 25.32
N GLY A 128 -0.48 15.72 25.15
CA GLY A 128 0.31 14.91 26.10
C GLY A 128 0.94 15.69 27.25
N GLY A 129 0.65 17.00 27.35
CA GLY A 129 1.19 17.92 28.34
C GLY A 129 0.29 18.17 29.55
N GLU A 130 -0.79 17.40 29.74
CA GLU A 130 -1.64 17.40 30.94
C GLU A 130 -1.31 16.24 31.89
#